data_AF-A0A0L0QTE2-F1
#
_entry.id   AF-A0A0L0QTE2-F1
#
_cell.length_a   1.000
_cell.length_b   1.000
_cell.length_c   1.000
_cell.angle_alpha   90.00
_cell.angle_beta   90.00
_cell.angle_gamma   90.00
#
_symmetry.space_group_name_H-M   'P 1'
#
loop_
_entity.id
_entity.type
_entity.pdbx_description
1 polymer ?
#
loop_
_entity_poly.entity_id
_entity_poly.type
_entity_poly.pdbx_seq_one_letter_code
_entity_poly.pdbx_strand_id
1 'polypeptide(L)'
;MEKQALHQQLELAAQQFTNAYQLIQQAKTNGDEQELLQAQDQLLQLDHLLKSAQIQAGEEALENAQFQQTFEKLHNARQEIEEFRQNQH
;
A
#
# COMPACT_ATOMS: atom_id res chain seq x y z
N MET A 1 14.29 -15.26 14.82
CA MET A 1 13.04 -15.65 14.14
C MET A 1 12.25 -14.41 13.68
N GLU A 2 12.34 -13.28 14.39
CA GLU A 2 11.63 -12.04 14.05
C GLU A 2 11.97 -11.45 12.66
N LYS A 3 13.22 -11.53 12.19
CA LYS A 3 13.58 -11.10 10.82
C LYS A 3 12.85 -11.87 9.71
N GLN A 4 12.60 -13.17 9.90
CA GLN A 4 11.84 -13.96 8.92
C GLN A 4 10.36 -13.60 8.95
N ALA A 5 9.79 -13.34 10.13
CA ALA A 5 8.42 -12.89 10.27
C ALA A 5 8.20 -11.50 9.64
N LEU A 6 9.13 -10.55 9.89
CA LEU A 6 9.13 -9.23 9.26
C LEU A 6 9.20 -9.35 7.74
N HIS A 7 10.15 -10.15 7.22
CA HIS A 7 10.30 -10.32 5.78
C HIS A 7 9.02 -10.86 5.11
N GLN A 8 8.38 -11.87 5.71
CA GLN A 8 7.12 -12.43 5.20
C GLN A 8 5.97 -11.40 5.23
N GLN A 9 5.87 -10.60 6.29
CA GLN A 9 4.87 -9.53 6.36
C GLN A 9 5.09 -8.46 5.30
N LEU A 10 6.35 -8.07 5.05
CA LEU A 10 6.69 -7.09 4.03
C LEU A 10 6.49 -7.63 2.60
N GLU A 11 6.72 -8.93 2.39
CA GLU A 11 6.41 -9.59 1.12
C GLU A 11 4.90 -9.61 0.87
N LEU A 12 4.10 -9.96 1.88
CA LEU A 12 2.64 -9.90 1.81
C LEU A 12 2.16 -8.46 1.53
N ALA A 13 2.75 -7.48 2.20
CA ALA A 13 2.47 -6.07 1.98
C ALA A 13 2.76 -5.64 0.53
N ALA A 14 3.89 -6.06 -0.02
CA ALA A 14 4.25 -5.76 -1.40
C ALA A 14 3.30 -6.41 -2.43
N GLN A 15 2.83 -7.63 -2.15
CA GLN A 15 1.83 -8.29 -2.99
C GLN A 15 0.47 -7.58 -2.91
N GLN A 16 0.01 -7.22 -1.70
CA GLN A 16 -1.22 -6.46 -1.52
C GLN A 16 -1.14 -5.10 -2.22
N PHE A 17 0.00 -4.40 -2.14
CA PHE A 17 0.22 -3.17 -2.87
C PHE A 17 0.04 -3.36 -4.37
N THR A 18 0.65 -4.40 -4.94
CA THR A 18 0.57 -4.69 -6.39
C THR A 18 -0.88 -4.84 -6.83
N ASN A 19 -1.68 -5.60 -6.08
CA ASN A 19 -3.09 -5.83 -6.38
C ASN A 19 -3.91 -4.54 -6.28
N ALA A 20 -3.71 -3.77 -5.20
CA ALA A 20 -4.39 -2.49 -5.00
C ALA A 20 -4.03 -1.51 -6.12
N TYR A 21 -2.76 -1.43 -6.50
CA TYR A 21 -2.29 -0.53 -7.54
C TYR A 21 -2.84 -0.89 -8.92
N GLN A 22 -2.95 -2.18 -9.24
CA GLN A 22 -3.60 -2.63 -10.47
C GLN A 22 -5.07 -2.19 -10.52
N LEU A 23 -5.81 -2.28 -9.40
CA LEU A 23 -7.18 -1.78 -9.32
C LEU A 23 -7.24 -0.27 -9.53
N ILE A 24 -6.29 0.52 -9.00
CA ILE A 24 -6.22 1.97 -9.25
C ILE A 24 -6.07 2.23 -10.75
N GLN A 25 -5.14 1.54 -11.42
CA GLN A 25 -4.92 1.75 -12.85
C GLN A 25 -6.15 1.36 -13.69
N GLN A 26 -6.83 0.27 -13.34
CA GLN A 26 -8.08 -0.15 -13.99
C GLN A 26 -9.19 0.88 -13.76
N ALA A 27 -9.42 1.29 -12.51
CA ALA A 27 -10.39 2.29 -12.12
C ALA A 27 -10.18 3.61 -12.88
N LYS A 28 -8.93 4.08 -12.96
CA LYS A 28 -8.57 5.31 -13.69
C LYS A 28 -8.79 5.19 -15.20
N THR A 29 -8.61 4.00 -15.76
CA THR A 29 -8.80 3.75 -17.19
C THR A 29 -10.28 3.70 -17.55
N ASN A 30 -11.10 3.06 -16.72
CA ASN A 30 -12.52 2.85 -16.97
C ASN A 30 -13.41 3.97 -16.40
N GLY A 31 -12.86 4.82 -15.53
CA GLY A 31 -13.61 5.81 -14.77
C GLY A 31 -14.50 5.20 -13.67
N ASP A 32 -14.14 4.01 -13.17
CA ASP A 32 -14.94 3.29 -12.18
C ASP A 32 -14.57 3.73 -10.76
N GLU A 33 -15.46 4.51 -10.13
CA GLU A 33 -15.26 4.98 -8.76
C GLU A 33 -15.34 3.86 -7.72
N GLN A 34 -16.10 2.78 -7.98
CA GLN A 34 -16.18 1.65 -7.06
C GLN A 34 -14.86 0.89 -7.00
N GLU A 35 -14.22 0.66 -8.14
CA GLU A 35 -12.88 0.06 -8.20
C GLU A 35 -11.85 0.95 -7.47
N LEU A 36 -11.98 2.27 -7.59
CA LEU A 36 -11.11 3.23 -6.90
C LEU A 36 -11.33 3.22 -5.37
N LEU A 37 -12.57 3.09 -4.90
CA LEU A 37 -12.90 2.93 -3.49
C LEU A 37 -12.37 1.59 -2.94
N GLN A 38 -12.48 0.51 -3.71
CA GLN A 38 -11.94 -0.80 -3.34
C GLN A 38 -10.42 -0.76 -3.24
N ALA A 39 -9.74 -0.12 -4.19
CA ALA A 39 -8.30 0.09 -4.11
C ALA A 39 -7.91 0.89 -2.86
N GLN A 40 -8.67 1.94 -2.53
CA GLN A 40 -8.43 2.75 -1.33
C GLN A 40 -8.55 1.92 -0.04
N ASP A 41 -9.54 1.02 0.05
CA ASP A 41 -9.67 0.08 1.18
C ASP A 41 -8.46 -0.86 1.28
N GLN A 42 -8.01 -1.43 0.15
CA GLN A 42 -6.82 -2.29 0.15
C GLN A 42 -5.55 -1.53 0.57
N LEU A 43 -5.40 -0.26 0.16
CA LEU A 43 -4.30 0.60 0.63
C LEU A 43 -4.42 0.95 2.13
N LEU A 44 -5.62 0.98 2.71
CA LEU A 44 -5.80 1.14 4.16
C LEU A 44 -5.35 -0.13 4.89
N GLN A 45 -5.74 -1.30 4.41
CA GLN A 45 -5.30 -2.58 4.99
C GLN A 45 -3.76 -2.74 4.92
N LEU A 46 -3.16 -2.33 3.81
CA LEU A 46 -1.70 -2.31 3.65
C LEU A 46 -1.00 -1.42 4.68
N ASP A 47 -1.54 -0.22 4.95
CA ASP A 47 -1.00 0.67 5.99
C ASP A 47 -1.07 0.05 7.38
N HIS A 48 -2.17 -0.63 7.70
CA HIS A 48 -2.29 -1.38 8.95
C HIS A 48 -1.25 -2.49 9.05
N LEU A 49 -0.99 -3.22 7.97
CA LEU A 49 0.02 -4.28 7.93
C LEU A 49 1.43 -3.72 8.13
N LEU A 50 1.78 -2.62 7.43
CA LEU A 50 3.07 -1.95 7.60
C LEU A 50 3.23 -1.40 9.03
N LYS A 51 2.21 -0.75 9.59
CA LYS A 51 2.25 -0.29 11.00
C LYS A 51 2.42 -1.45 11.98
N SER A 52 1.76 -2.58 11.74
CA SER A 52 1.94 -3.78 12.56
C SER A 52 3.38 -4.29 12.48
N ALA A 53 3.96 -4.34 11.28
CA ALA A 53 5.36 -4.72 11.08
C ALA A 53 6.32 -3.76 11.79
N GLN A 54 6.03 -2.46 11.75
CA GLN A 54 6.78 -1.43 12.48
C GLN A 54 6.68 -1.61 14.00
N ILE A 55 5.48 -1.88 14.54
CA ILE A 55 5.28 -2.10 15.98
C ILE A 55 6.02 -3.35 16.45
N GLN A 56 6.05 -4.41 15.63
CA GLN A 56 6.68 -5.69 15.97
C GLN A 56 8.21 -5.64 15.89
N ALA A 57 8.78 -5.01 14.86
CA ALA A 57 10.24 -4.99 14.64
C ALA A 57 10.91 -3.66 15.03
N GLY A 58 10.16 -2.63 15.40
CA GLY A 58 10.69 -1.34 15.83
C GLY A 58 11.54 -0.66 14.75
N GLU A 59 12.74 -0.21 15.11
CA GLU A 59 13.69 0.43 14.19
C GLU A 59 14.12 -0.50 13.05
N GLU A 60 14.17 -1.82 13.24
CA GLU A 60 14.56 -2.74 12.18
C GLU A 60 13.59 -2.74 11.00
N ALA A 61 12.29 -2.46 11.23
CA ALA A 61 11.33 -2.26 10.14
C ALA A 61 11.61 -0.96 9.40
N LEU A 62 11.93 0.11 10.12
CA LEU A 62 12.19 1.42 9.51
C LEU A 62 13.49 1.45 8.70
N GLU A 63 14.48 0.65 9.08
CA GLU A 63 15.73 0.48 8.33
C GLU A 63 15.60 -0.55 7.19
N ASN A 64 14.49 -1.28 7.12
CA ASN A 64 14.27 -2.29 6.10
C ASN A 64 13.94 -1.64 4.76
N ALA A 65 14.78 -1.89 3.75
CA ALA A 65 14.58 -1.35 2.40
C ALA A 65 13.21 -1.72 1.79
N GLN A 66 12.70 -2.93 2.05
CA GLN A 66 11.40 -3.37 1.55
C GLN A 66 10.26 -2.60 2.22
N PHE A 67 10.38 -2.33 3.52
CA PHE A 67 9.41 -1.50 4.25
C PHE A 67 9.40 -0.08 3.69
N GLN A 68 10.56 0.56 3.58
CA GLN A 68 10.68 1.93 3.05
C GLN A 68 10.08 2.04 1.64
N GLN A 69 10.44 1.11 0.75
CA GLN A 69 9.90 1.08 -0.62
C GLN A 69 8.39 0.88 -0.66
N THR A 70 7.85 -0.03 0.16
CA THR A 70 6.41 -0.32 0.18
C THR A 70 5.63 0.84 0.79
N PHE A 71 6.18 1.49 1.81
CA PHE A 71 5.60 2.67 2.44
C PHE A 71 5.56 3.88 1.50
N GLU A 72 6.64 4.13 0.76
CA GLU A 72 6.69 5.18 -0.26
C GLU A 72 5.67 4.93 -1.38
N LYS A 73 5.63 3.69 -1.89
CA LYS A 73 4.65 3.26 -2.90
C LYS A 73 3.20 3.46 -2.43
N LEU A 74 2.90 3.08 -1.20
CA LEU A 74 1.60 3.30 -0.57
C LEU A 74 1.23 4.79 -0.54
N HIS A 75 2.17 5.64 -0.10
CA HIS A 75 1.96 7.09 -0.07
C HIS A 75 1.67 7.66 -1.46
N ASN A 76 2.48 7.28 -2.45
CA ASN A 76 2.31 7.72 -3.84
C ASN A 76 0.96 7.28 -4.42
N ALA A 77 0.54 6.03 -4.16
CA ALA A 77 -0.74 5.51 -4.65
C ALA A 77 -1.95 6.23 -4.02
N ARG A 78 -1.87 6.60 -2.73
CA ARG A 78 -2.92 7.41 -2.08
C ARG A 78 -3.02 8.80 -2.68
N GLN A 79 -1.87 9.45 -2.90
CA GLN A 79 -1.84 10.75 -3.55
C GLN A 79 -2.41 10.67 -4.98
N GLU A 80 -2.07 9.63 -5.74
CA GLU A 80 -2.59 9.42 -7.09
C GLU A 80 -4.12 9.28 -7.13
N ILE A 81 -4.72 8.60 -6.14
CA ILE A 81 -6.17 8.50 -5.98
C ILE A 81 -6.79 9.88 -5.71
N GLU A 82 -6.19 10.66 -4.80
CA GLU A 82 -6.68 12.00 -4.45
C GLU A 82 -6.61 12.95 -5.65
N GLU A 83 -5.48 12.98 -6.36
CA GLU A 83 -5.29 13.77 -7.58
C GLU A 83 -6.28 13.37 -8.67
N PHE A 84 -6.53 12.06 -8.86
CA PHE A 84 -7.52 11.60 -9.83
C PHE A 84 -8.93 12.10 -9.46
N ARG A 85 -9.34 11.97 -8.19
CA ARG A 85 -10.66 12.46 -7.74
C ARG A 85 -10.79 13.97 -7.88
N GLN A 86 -9.75 14.74 -7.58
CA GLN A 86 -9.76 16.19 -7.74
C GLN A 86 -9.86 16.61 -9.21
N ASN A 87 -9.20 15.89 -10.13
CA ASN A 87 -9.23 16.19 -11.56
C ASN A 87 -10.55 15.80 -12.25
N GLN A 88 -11.35 14.91 -11.64
CA GLN A 88 -12.67 14.51 -12.14
C GLN A 88 -13.82 15.39 -11.62
N HIS A 89 -13.52 16.39 -10.78
CA HIS A 89 -14.49 17.24 -10.08
C HIS A 89 -14.54 18.67 -10.64
#